data_AF-A0A349PA98-F1
#
_entry.id   AF-A0A349PA98-F1
#
_cell.length_a   1.000
_cell.length_b   1.000
_cell.length_c   1.000
_cell.angle_alpha   90.00
_cell.angle_beta   90.00
_cell.angle_gamma   90.00
#
_symmetry.space_group_name_H-M   'P 1'
#
loop_
_entity.id
_entity.type
_entity.pdbx_description
1 polymer ?
#
loop_
_entity_poly.entity_id
_entity_poly.type
_entity_poly.pdbx_seq_one_letter_code
_entity_poly.pdbx_strand_id
1 'polypeptide(L)'
;MITLMINIKLPALALAAALLSGCGVVKQKAAEYYLDQARKTAAAQNPAPEDIEAAFASVDKALGYAPGSGQAVALLEDLANSSAKGGFARGQELQAASLKKALELAPLNWHAREALINLYSARGDMGGLGSMAAEALALASQAGPSTRYCALLAALAAEASAVPWLESEGYLALNKSPEVFFEKTAAYSAAVAKLPALKAELEKLAAAGPDVKIGAPAALVSAAEVSAADALRSPDAVRRAAEFTARIGSDPAFRKAAEMTVRGNAHLVKKEYSQARAYYQGALNHYPGLLDARRQMAEADFQEGAALAAAGGDRKTAAQLLYKAYGGAGAVIAAALKDGNALPFIKQEKFLGEVYALKAADLAALRAVEGARLRHTARLEAEFKAALDEAVKLNPEGRLARELLERYSREGF
;
A
#
# COMPACT_ATOMS: atom_id res chain seq x y z
N MET A 1 -5.13 83.61 14.12
CA MET A 1 -5.56 82.50 14.99
C MET A 1 -5.43 81.20 14.20
N ILE A 2 -4.29 80.51 14.34
CA ILE A 2 -4.04 79.20 13.72
C ILE A 2 -4.27 78.17 14.82
N THR A 3 -5.38 77.46 14.73
CA THR A 3 -5.78 76.43 15.71
C THR A 3 -5.03 75.14 15.41
N LEU A 4 -4.09 74.80 16.29
CA LEU A 4 -3.31 73.57 16.28
C LEU A 4 -4.22 72.39 16.68
N MET A 5 -4.86 71.72 15.71
CA MET A 5 -5.54 70.44 15.96
C MET A 5 -4.48 69.32 16.02
N ILE A 6 -3.97 69.06 17.23
CA ILE A 6 -3.10 67.91 17.50
C ILE A 6 -3.91 66.63 17.27
N ASN A 7 -3.42 65.80 16.35
CA ASN A 7 -4.08 64.63 15.81
C ASN A 7 -3.99 63.45 16.80
N ILE A 8 -4.93 63.38 17.74
CA ILE A 8 -5.04 62.34 18.79
C ILE A 8 -5.29 60.92 18.20
N LYS A 9 -5.55 60.79 16.89
CA LYS A 9 -5.80 59.50 16.24
C LYS A 9 -4.54 58.67 15.97
N LEU A 10 -3.36 59.28 15.83
CA LEU A 10 -2.10 58.56 15.59
C LEU A 10 -1.61 57.71 16.80
N PRO A 11 -1.57 58.23 18.04
CA PRO A 11 -1.09 57.45 19.19
C PRO A 11 -2.05 56.32 19.56
N ALA A 12 -3.37 56.49 19.37
CA ALA A 12 -4.35 55.43 19.60
C ALA A 12 -4.23 54.28 18.58
N LEU A 13 -3.92 54.58 17.31
CA LEU A 13 -3.65 53.56 16.29
C LEU A 13 -2.32 52.84 16.54
N ALA A 14 -1.28 53.56 16.97
CA ALA A 14 0.01 52.97 17.33
C ALA A 14 -0.07 52.09 18.59
N LEU A 15 -0.87 52.48 19.58
CA LEU A 15 -1.12 51.69 20.79
C LEU A 15 -1.98 50.45 20.50
N ALA A 16 -2.98 50.55 19.62
CA ALA A 16 -3.76 49.40 19.15
C ALA A 16 -2.91 48.43 18.32
N ALA A 17 -2.02 48.94 17.45
CA ALA A 17 -1.06 48.13 16.71
C ALA A 17 0.00 47.46 17.63
N ALA A 18 0.43 48.14 18.69
CA ALA A 18 1.33 47.60 19.71
C ALA A 18 0.67 46.58 20.64
N LEU A 19 -0.62 46.74 20.96
CA LEU A 19 -1.40 45.77 21.74
C LEU A 19 -1.78 44.53 20.91
N LEU A 20 -2.01 44.69 19.61
CA LEU A 20 -2.21 43.57 18.68
C LEU A 20 -0.89 42.84 18.35
N SER A 21 0.25 43.53 18.30
CA SER A 21 1.57 42.89 18.14
C SER A 21 2.08 42.23 19.43
N GLY A 22 1.71 42.75 20.60
CA GLY A 22 2.03 42.17 21.91
C GLY A 22 1.36 40.80 22.17
N CYS A 23 0.22 40.53 21.55
CA CYS A 23 -0.44 39.22 21.64
C CYS A 23 0.39 38.08 21.04
N GLY A 24 1.26 38.36 20.05
CA GLY A 24 2.09 37.33 19.42
C GLY A 24 3.17 36.81 20.36
N VAL A 25 3.91 37.70 21.02
CA VAL A 25 5.04 37.34 21.89
C VAL A 25 4.57 36.57 23.14
N VAL A 26 3.45 36.99 23.73
CA VAL A 26 2.88 36.30 24.91
C VAL A 26 2.40 34.89 24.54
N LYS A 27 1.70 34.74 23.42
CA LYS A 27 1.28 33.42 22.92
C LYS A 27 2.47 32.53 22.58
N GLN A 28 3.53 33.09 21.98
CA GLN A 28 4.74 32.35 21.68
C GLN A 28 5.45 31.86 22.95
N LYS A 29 5.63 32.72 23.95
CA LYS A 29 6.21 32.31 25.25
C LYS A 29 5.36 31.26 25.96
N ALA A 30 4.04 31.40 25.90
CA ALA A 30 3.12 30.38 26.44
C ALA A 30 3.29 29.05 25.70
N ALA A 31 3.38 29.07 24.36
CA ALA A 31 3.63 27.87 23.58
C ALA A 31 4.96 27.21 23.95
N GLU A 32 6.05 27.98 24.02
CA GLU A 32 7.38 27.50 24.41
C GLU A 32 7.38 26.87 25.81
N TYR A 33 6.71 27.51 26.78
CA TYR A 33 6.58 26.97 28.14
C TYR A 33 5.96 25.56 28.16
N TYR A 34 4.90 25.33 27.40
CA TYR A 34 4.27 24.01 27.32
C TYR A 34 5.10 23.00 26.52
N LEU A 35 5.81 23.44 25.47
CA LEU A 35 6.75 22.57 24.74
C LEU A 35 7.90 22.11 25.64
N ASP A 36 8.43 22.98 26.50
CA ASP A 36 9.47 22.62 27.46
C ASP A 36 9.00 21.60 28.49
N GLN A 37 7.73 21.63 28.89
CA GLN A 37 7.15 20.57 29.73
C GLN A 37 7.11 19.24 29.01
N ALA A 38 6.62 19.22 27.76
CA ALA A 38 6.53 17.99 26.97
C ALA A 38 7.92 17.40 26.61
N ARG A 39 8.93 18.25 26.35
CA ARG A 39 10.31 17.81 26.08
C ARG A 39 10.92 17.00 27.21
N LYS A 40 10.61 17.35 28.46
CA LYS A 40 11.10 16.60 29.64
C LYS A 40 10.63 15.16 29.62
N THR A 41 9.35 14.94 29.32
CA THR A 41 8.78 13.60 29.21
C THR A 41 9.32 12.86 27.99
N ALA A 42 9.43 13.53 26.84
CA ALA A 42 9.97 12.91 25.61
C ALA A 42 11.43 12.43 25.76
N ALA A 43 12.22 13.10 26.61
CA ALA A 43 13.61 12.75 26.91
C ALA A 43 13.77 11.76 28.08
N ALA A 44 12.71 11.48 28.84
CA ALA A 44 12.77 10.57 29.99
C ALA A 44 12.90 9.10 29.54
N GLN A 45 13.63 8.30 30.31
CA GLN A 45 13.66 6.85 30.12
C GLN A 45 12.47 6.23 30.86
N ASN A 46 11.56 5.60 30.11
CA ASN A 46 10.35 4.95 30.62
C ASN A 46 9.43 5.87 31.45
N PRO A 47 8.94 6.99 30.88
CA PRO A 47 7.97 7.84 31.56
C PRO A 47 6.69 7.08 31.89
N ALA A 48 6.02 7.44 33.00
CA ALA A 48 4.74 6.82 33.34
C ALA A 48 3.68 7.18 32.29
N PRO A 49 2.68 6.32 32.04
CA PRO A 49 1.60 6.60 31.08
C PRO A 49 0.92 7.95 31.30
N GLU A 50 0.70 8.34 32.55
CA GLU A 50 0.09 9.63 32.92
C GLU A 50 0.97 10.83 32.52
N ASP A 51 2.30 10.70 32.66
CA ASP A 51 3.25 11.73 32.24
C ASP A 51 3.26 11.90 30.71
N ILE A 52 3.11 10.78 29.98
CA ILE A 52 3.00 10.78 28.52
C ILE A 52 1.71 11.51 28.09
N GLU A 53 0.57 11.17 28.69
CA GLU A 53 -0.70 11.85 28.41
C GLU A 53 -0.65 13.35 28.74
N ALA A 54 -0.03 13.72 29.86
CA ALA A 54 0.19 15.12 30.24
C ALA A 54 1.12 15.85 29.25
N ALA A 55 2.12 15.17 28.70
CA ALA A 55 2.99 15.72 27.67
C ALA A 55 2.24 15.97 26.37
N PHE A 56 1.40 15.03 25.90
CA PHE A 56 0.51 15.25 24.75
C PHE A 56 -0.42 16.45 24.97
N ALA A 57 -1.05 16.53 26.15
CA ALA A 57 -1.89 17.66 26.52
C ALA A 57 -1.14 19.00 26.56
N SER A 58 0.15 18.98 26.90
CA SER A 58 1.01 20.17 26.88
C SER A 58 1.32 20.59 25.44
N VAL A 59 1.64 19.65 24.54
CA VAL A 59 1.80 19.96 23.10
C VAL A 59 0.50 20.51 22.50
N ASP A 60 -0.66 19.96 22.87
CA ASP A 60 -1.97 20.48 22.47
C ASP A 60 -2.21 21.93 22.90
N LYS A 61 -1.84 22.26 24.14
CA LYS A 61 -1.91 23.65 24.62
C LYS A 61 -0.97 24.55 23.82
N ALA A 62 0.25 24.10 23.55
CA ALA A 62 1.20 24.85 22.73
C ALA A 62 0.65 25.12 21.32
N LEU A 63 0.06 24.10 20.68
CA LEU A 63 -0.63 24.25 19.39
C LEU A 63 -1.84 25.18 19.48
N GLY A 64 -2.56 25.22 20.60
CA GLY A 64 -3.63 26.20 20.82
C GLY A 64 -3.13 27.66 20.83
N TYR A 65 -1.92 27.91 21.32
CA TYR A 65 -1.30 29.25 21.31
C TYR A 65 -0.61 29.57 19.99
N ALA A 66 0.03 28.59 19.35
CA ALA A 66 0.74 28.71 18.09
C ALA A 66 0.37 27.57 17.12
N PRO A 67 -0.81 27.63 16.48
CA PRO A 67 -1.35 26.52 15.66
C PRO A 67 -0.51 26.12 14.45
N GLY A 68 0.35 27.02 13.95
CA GLY A 68 1.27 26.77 12.84
C GLY A 68 2.67 26.32 13.26
N SER A 69 2.89 25.99 14.54
CA SER A 69 4.23 25.69 15.05
C SER A 69 4.75 24.34 14.55
N GLY A 70 5.70 24.38 13.60
CA GLY A 70 6.41 23.18 13.15
C GLY A 70 7.21 22.50 14.26
N GLN A 71 7.72 23.26 15.24
CA GLN A 71 8.42 22.69 16.40
C GLN A 71 7.49 21.86 17.30
N ALA A 72 6.24 22.31 17.46
CA ALA A 72 5.25 21.57 18.23
C ALA A 72 4.87 20.26 17.53
N VAL A 73 4.74 20.27 16.20
CA VAL A 73 4.50 19.07 15.40
C VAL A 73 5.67 18.08 15.51
N ALA A 74 6.91 18.55 15.36
CA ALA A 74 8.09 17.68 15.50
C ALA A 74 8.18 17.03 16.89
N LEU A 75 7.93 17.80 17.97
CA LEU A 75 7.90 17.25 19.32
C LEU A 75 6.78 16.23 19.53
N LEU A 76 5.63 16.43 18.87
CA LEU A 76 4.52 15.48 18.91
C LEU A 76 4.90 14.14 18.28
N GLU A 77 5.62 14.16 17.15
CA GLU A 77 6.14 12.96 16.49
C GLU A 77 7.17 12.23 17.36
N ASP A 78 8.13 12.97 17.94
CA ASP A 78 9.12 12.42 18.85
C ASP A 78 8.45 11.76 20.08
N LEU A 79 7.47 12.45 20.68
CA LEU A 79 6.73 11.92 21.81
C LEU A 79 5.96 10.65 21.45
N ALA A 80 5.29 10.63 20.28
CA ALA A 80 4.59 9.44 19.80
C ALA A 80 5.55 8.27 19.58
N ASN A 81 6.68 8.50 18.92
CA ASN A 81 7.71 7.49 18.66
C ASN A 81 8.31 6.93 19.96
N SER A 82 8.66 7.80 20.92
CA SER A 82 9.18 7.39 22.22
C SER A 82 8.13 6.63 23.03
N SER A 83 6.87 7.08 23.02
CA SER A 83 5.77 6.40 23.71
C SER A 83 5.50 4.99 23.15
N ALA A 84 5.56 4.82 21.82
CA ALA A 84 5.39 3.53 21.16
C ALA A 84 6.53 2.56 21.54
N LYS A 85 7.79 3.04 21.57
CA LYS A 85 8.94 2.25 22.04
C LYS A 85 8.82 1.85 23.52
N GLY A 86 8.19 2.69 24.34
CA GLY A 86 7.87 2.41 25.74
C GLY A 86 6.64 1.52 25.96
N GLY A 87 5.97 1.05 24.90
CA GLY A 87 4.79 0.19 24.99
C GLY A 87 3.47 0.93 25.28
N PHE A 88 3.44 2.26 25.18
CA PHE A 88 2.22 3.03 25.37
C PHE A 88 1.36 3.04 24.09
N ALA A 89 0.34 2.18 24.07
CA ALA A 89 -0.48 1.91 22.88
C ALA A 89 -1.26 3.13 22.35
N ARG A 90 -1.63 4.09 23.21
CA ARG A 90 -2.48 5.25 22.83
C ARG A 90 -1.71 6.41 22.20
N GLY A 91 -0.38 6.36 22.13
CA GLY A 91 0.45 7.49 21.67
C GLY A 91 0.09 7.98 20.27
N GLN A 92 -0.14 7.06 19.32
CA GLN A 92 -0.52 7.41 17.94
C GLN A 92 -1.94 8.00 17.84
N GLU A 93 -2.87 7.58 18.71
CA GLU A 93 -4.23 8.12 18.74
C GLU A 93 -4.22 9.58 19.22
N LEU A 94 -3.45 9.85 20.28
CA LEU A 94 -3.27 11.21 20.80
C LEU A 94 -2.59 12.11 19.77
N GLN A 95 -1.52 11.63 19.12
CA GLN A 95 -0.87 12.35 18.03
C GLN A 95 -1.86 12.70 16.91
N ALA A 96 -2.63 11.74 16.42
CA ALA A 96 -3.60 11.99 15.35
C ALA A 96 -4.67 13.01 15.75
N ALA A 97 -5.16 12.96 16.99
CA ALA A 97 -6.13 13.93 17.52
C ALA A 97 -5.53 15.35 17.60
N SER A 98 -4.32 15.49 18.13
CA SER A 98 -3.58 16.75 18.21
C SER A 98 -3.34 17.37 16.83
N LEU A 99 -2.93 16.57 15.85
CA LEU A 99 -2.69 17.02 14.47
C LEU A 99 -3.98 17.49 13.79
N LYS A 100 -5.08 16.74 13.93
CA LYS A 100 -6.40 17.15 13.41
C LYS A 100 -6.83 18.50 13.98
N LYS A 101 -6.74 18.65 15.31
CA LYS A 101 -7.05 19.90 16.00
C LYS A 101 -6.16 21.05 15.54
N ALA A 102 -4.88 20.81 15.30
CA ALA A 102 -3.97 21.82 14.76
C ALA A 102 -4.41 22.29 13.35
N LEU A 103 -4.86 21.36 12.49
CA LEU A 103 -5.37 21.68 11.15
C LEU A 103 -6.72 22.40 11.17
N GLU A 104 -7.58 22.12 12.15
CA GLU A 104 -8.82 22.89 12.36
C GLU A 104 -8.52 24.36 12.72
N LEU A 105 -7.50 24.60 13.54
CA LEU A 105 -7.09 25.94 13.97
C LEU A 105 -6.23 26.67 12.92
N ALA A 106 -5.41 25.94 12.17
CA ALA A 106 -4.57 26.46 11.10
C ALA A 106 -4.51 25.48 9.91
N PRO A 107 -5.44 25.59 8.95
CA PRO A 107 -5.52 24.70 7.78
C PRO A 107 -4.27 24.66 6.91
N LEU A 108 -3.44 25.72 6.99
CA LEU A 108 -2.18 25.89 6.26
C LEU A 108 -0.96 25.45 7.08
N ASN A 109 -1.14 24.76 8.21
CA ASN A 109 -0.04 24.12 8.92
C ASN A 109 0.43 22.89 8.12
N TRP A 110 1.34 23.14 7.17
CA TRP A 110 1.88 22.12 6.28
C TRP A 110 2.69 21.05 7.00
N HIS A 111 3.31 21.38 8.14
CA HIS A 111 3.98 20.38 8.99
C HIS A 111 2.96 19.40 9.58
N ALA A 112 1.86 19.91 10.16
CA ALA A 112 0.84 19.04 10.73
C ALA A 112 0.16 18.17 9.67
N ARG A 113 -0.05 18.71 8.46
CA ARG A 113 -0.65 17.96 7.35
C ARG A 113 0.27 16.84 6.87
N GLU A 114 1.56 17.11 6.73
CA GLU A 114 2.57 16.12 6.38
C GLU A 114 2.69 15.00 7.43
N ALA A 115 2.83 15.36 8.71
CA ALA A 115 2.86 14.40 9.81
C ALA A 115 1.62 13.50 9.84
N LEU A 116 0.43 14.07 9.59
CA LEU A 116 -0.82 13.31 9.58
C LEU A 116 -0.92 12.37 8.37
N ILE A 117 -0.42 12.78 7.19
CA ILE A 117 -0.31 11.91 6.01
C ILE A 117 0.60 10.72 6.30
N ASN A 118 1.78 10.96 6.89
CA ASN A 118 2.70 9.89 7.26
C ASN A 118 2.09 8.92 8.27
N LEU A 119 1.36 9.44 9.26
CA LEU A 119 0.66 8.62 10.25
C LEU A 119 -0.40 7.72 9.59
N TYR A 120 -1.22 8.26 8.69
CA TYR A 120 -2.20 7.45 7.96
C TYR A 120 -1.55 6.45 7.02
N SER A 121 -0.48 6.85 6.33
CA SER A 121 0.31 5.97 5.47
C SER A 121 0.91 4.81 6.25
N ALA A 122 1.51 5.04 7.41
CA ALA A 122 2.08 3.99 8.26
C ALA A 122 1.02 2.98 8.75
N ARG A 123 -0.24 3.42 8.91
CA ARG A 123 -1.36 2.59 9.37
C ARG A 123 -2.16 1.94 8.24
N GLY A 124 -1.94 2.33 6.98
CA GLY A 124 -2.82 1.97 5.87
C GLY A 124 -4.24 2.53 6.00
N ASP A 125 -4.40 3.70 6.65
CA ASP A 125 -5.70 4.37 6.76
C ASP A 125 -6.06 5.08 5.44
N MET A 126 -6.63 4.28 4.52
CA MET A 126 -7.05 4.75 3.20
C MET A 126 -8.13 5.83 3.26
N GLY A 127 -9.00 5.81 4.26
CA GLY A 127 -10.03 6.83 4.46
C GLY A 127 -9.43 8.15 4.90
N GLY A 128 -8.46 8.11 5.83
CA GLY A 128 -7.67 9.25 6.26
C GLY A 128 -6.86 9.87 5.12
N LEU A 129 -6.13 9.05 4.35
CA LEU A 129 -5.37 9.51 3.18
C LEU A 129 -6.28 10.14 2.12
N GLY A 130 -7.41 9.51 1.80
CA GLY A 130 -8.37 10.07 0.85
C GLY A 130 -8.96 11.41 1.29
N SER A 131 -9.26 11.56 2.59
CA SER A 131 -9.75 12.82 3.17
C SER A 131 -8.68 13.92 3.09
N MET A 132 -7.43 13.60 3.44
CA MET A 132 -6.31 14.55 3.34
C MET A 132 -6.05 15.01 1.91
N ALA A 133 -6.12 14.10 0.93
CA ALA A 133 -6.01 14.44 -0.48
C ALA A 133 -7.13 15.40 -0.93
N ALA A 134 -8.39 15.08 -0.60
CA ALA A 134 -9.55 15.88 -0.97
C ALA A 134 -9.50 17.29 -0.37
N GLU A 135 -9.19 17.41 0.93
CA GLU A 135 -9.01 18.70 1.59
C GLU A 135 -7.87 19.53 0.97
N ALA A 136 -6.73 18.89 0.69
CA ALA A 136 -5.60 19.56 0.08
C ALA A 136 -5.92 20.07 -1.33
N LEU A 137 -6.66 19.30 -2.14
CA LEU A 137 -7.15 19.76 -3.45
C LEU A 137 -8.14 20.92 -3.33
N ALA A 138 -9.03 20.88 -2.33
CA ALA A 138 -9.95 21.99 -2.06
C ALA A 138 -9.18 23.29 -1.72
N LEU A 139 -8.16 23.19 -0.86
CA LEU A 139 -7.27 24.32 -0.54
C LEU A 139 -6.53 24.82 -1.79
N ALA A 140 -6.03 23.93 -2.63
CA ALA A 140 -5.33 24.29 -3.86
C ALA A 140 -6.19 25.13 -4.82
N SER A 141 -7.51 24.89 -4.84
CA SER A 141 -8.45 25.61 -5.73
C SER A 141 -8.73 27.07 -5.32
N GLN A 142 -8.47 27.43 -4.06
CA GLN A 142 -8.82 28.74 -3.48
C GLN A 142 -7.59 29.58 -3.11
N ALA A 143 -6.39 29.07 -3.39
CA ALA A 143 -5.14 29.55 -2.84
C ALA A 143 -4.30 30.38 -3.83
N GLY A 144 -3.52 31.32 -3.28
CA GLY A 144 -2.42 31.96 -4.01
C GLY A 144 -1.28 30.97 -4.35
N PRO A 145 -0.34 31.33 -5.23
CA PRO A 145 0.62 30.39 -5.83
C PRO A 145 1.38 29.51 -4.83
N SER A 146 1.99 30.07 -3.77
CA SER A 146 2.78 29.30 -2.80
C SER A 146 1.91 28.37 -1.94
N THR A 147 0.71 28.80 -1.56
CA THR A 147 -0.25 27.97 -0.81
C THR A 147 -0.78 26.85 -1.70
N ARG A 148 -1.07 27.14 -2.97
CA ARG A 148 -1.49 26.16 -3.95
C ARG A 148 -0.42 25.09 -4.20
N TYR A 149 0.85 25.50 -4.25
CA TYR A 149 1.97 24.57 -4.38
C TYR A 149 2.07 23.60 -3.19
N CYS A 150 2.01 24.11 -1.95
CA CYS A 150 2.04 23.25 -0.76
C CYS A 150 0.82 22.33 -0.67
N ALA A 151 -0.35 22.83 -1.05
CA ALA A 151 -1.58 22.04 -1.11
C ALA A 151 -1.48 20.89 -2.13
N LEU A 152 -0.90 21.14 -3.32
CA LEU A 152 -0.68 20.10 -4.30
C LEU A 152 0.40 19.09 -3.88
N LEU A 153 1.43 19.51 -3.14
CA LEU A 153 2.39 18.57 -2.54
C LEU A 153 1.70 17.64 -1.54
N ALA A 154 0.85 18.18 -0.67
CA ALA A 154 0.09 17.39 0.30
C ALA A 154 -0.90 16.43 -0.38
N ALA A 155 -1.59 16.88 -1.43
CA ALA A 155 -2.46 16.02 -2.23
C ALA A 155 -1.68 14.88 -2.90
N LEU A 156 -0.53 15.19 -3.50
CA LEU A 156 0.34 14.20 -4.12
C LEU A 156 0.86 13.18 -3.11
N ALA A 157 1.36 13.64 -1.95
CA ALA A 157 1.86 12.77 -0.88
C ALA A 157 0.77 11.81 -0.37
N ALA A 158 -0.44 12.32 -0.13
CA ALA A 158 -1.57 11.53 0.35
C ALA A 158 -2.06 10.50 -0.68
N GLU A 159 -2.31 10.91 -1.93
CA GLU A 159 -2.76 10.01 -3.01
C GLU A 159 -1.70 8.95 -3.32
N ALA A 160 -0.42 9.33 -3.37
CA ALA A 160 0.66 8.40 -3.68
C ALA A 160 0.92 7.42 -2.53
N SER A 161 0.86 7.86 -1.27
CA SER A 161 0.96 7.00 -0.09
C SER A 161 -0.14 5.94 -0.03
N ALA A 162 -1.30 6.19 -0.64
CA ALA A 162 -2.42 5.25 -0.71
C ALA A 162 -2.15 4.08 -1.69
N VAL A 163 -1.29 4.26 -2.70
CA VAL A 163 -1.09 3.30 -3.79
C VAL A 163 -0.55 1.93 -3.33
N PRO A 164 0.51 1.83 -2.49
CA PRO A 164 1.02 0.54 -2.03
C PRO A 164 0.01 -0.26 -1.20
N TRP A 165 -0.85 0.43 -0.44
CA TRP A 165 -1.92 -0.19 0.33
C TRP A 165 -3.02 -0.72 -0.56
N LEU A 166 -3.44 0.03 -1.59
CA LEU A 166 -4.41 -0.45 -2.58
C LEU A 166 -3.89 -1.67 -3.35
N GLU A 167 -2.61 -1.68 -3.72
CA GLU A 167 -1.96 -2.84 -4.34
C GLU A 167 -2.01 -4.06 -3.40
N SER A 168 -1.66 -3.87 -2.12
CA SER A 168 -1.65 -4.94 -1.11
C SER A 168 -3.05 -5.48 -0.81
N GLU A 169 -4.04 -4.60 -0.61
CA GLU A 169 -5.44 -4.98 -0.40
C GLU A 169 -6.02 -5.69 -1.62
N GLY A 170 -5.72 -5.21 -2.83
CA GLY A 170 -6.10 -5.84 -4.08
C GLY A 170 -5.52 -7.25 -4.23
N TYR A 171 -4.23 -7.42 -3.93
CA TYR A 171 -3.57 -8.73 -3.93
C TYR A 171 -4.20 -9.69 -2.91
N LEU A 172 -4.52 -9.23 -1.70
CA LEU A 172 -5.19 -10.04 -0.69
C LEU A 172 -6.63 -10.41 -1.07
N ALA A 173 -7.35 -9.50 -1.72
CA ALA A 173 -8.72 -9.71 -2.15
C ALA A 173 -8.86 -10.77 -3.25
N LEU A 174 -7.80 -10.97 -4.06
CA LEU A 174 -7.73 -12.00 -5.11
C LEU A 174 -8.03 -13.42 -4.61
N ASN A 175 -7.85 -13.68 -3.31
CA ASN A 175 -8.10 -14.97 -2.68
C ASN A 175 -9.30 -14.95 -1.71
N LYS A 176 -10.11 -13.88 -1.70
CA LYS A 176 -11.15 -13.68 -0.67
C LYS A 176 -12.50 -13.22 -1.23
N SER A 177 -12.54 -12.11 -1.95
CA SER A 177 -13.79 -11.47 -2.40
C SER A 177 -13.61 -10.84 -3.78
N PRO A 178 -14.40 -11.27 -4.78
CA PRO A 178 -14.41 -10.64 -6.10
C PRO A 178 -14.79 -9.16 -6.05
N GLU A 179 -15.75 -8.81 -5.20
CA GLU A 179 -16.27 -7.45 -5.07
C GLU A 179 -15.16 -6.50 -4.59
N VAL A 180 -14.49 -6.87 -3.48
CA VAL A 180 -13.35 -6.09 -2.96
C VAL A 180 -12.19 -6.08 -3.96
N PHE A 181 -11.93 -7.19 -4.64
CA PHE A 181 -10.87 -7.24 -5.66
C PHE A 181 -11.10 -6.22 -6.78
N PHE A 182 -12.30 -6.19 -7.36
CA PHE A 182 -12.62 -5.24 -8.42
C PHE A 182 -12.61 -3.79 -7.93
N GLU A 183 -13.16 -3.54 -6.74
CA GLU A 183 -13.14 -2.21 -6.11
C GLU A 183 -11.69 -1.71 -5.95
N LYS A 184 -10.81 -2.53 -5.36
CA LYS A 184 -9.43 -2.13 -5.06
C LYS A 184 -8.57 -2.02 -6.32
N THR A 185 -8.78 -2.85 -7.34
CA THR A 185 -8.12 -2.65 -8.64
C THR A 185 -8.54 -1.34 -9.30
N ALA A 186 -9.84 -1.02 -9.32
CA ALA A 186 -10.32 0.24 -9.89
C ALA A 186 -9.78 1.45 -9.12
N ALA A 187 -9.80 1.38 -7.77
CA ALA A 187 -9.24 2.43 -6.91
C ALA A 187 -7.73 2.62 -7.12
N TYR A 188 -6.97 1.52 -7.21
CA TYR A 188 -5.53 1.56 -7.53
C TYR A 188 -5.29 2.26 -8.88
N SER A 189 -5.99 1.83 -9.93
CA SER A 189 -5.83 2.41 -11.27
C SER A 189 -6.20 3.90 -11.30
N ALA A 190 -7.25 4.30 -10.58
CA ALA A 190 -7.68 5.70 -10.51
C ALA A 190 -6.68 6.57 -9.71
N ALA A 191 -6.17 6.06 -8.59
CA ALA A 191 -5.19 6.78 -7.77
C ALA A 191 -3.91 7.05 -8.57
N VAL A 192 -3.35 6.01 -9.21
CA VAL A 192 -2.11 6.16 -9.99
C VAL A 192 -2.29 7.10 -11.19
N ALA A 193 -3.43 7.03 -11.89
CA ALA A 193 -3.69 7.87 -13.07
C ALA A 193 -3.68 9.38 -12.76
N LYS A 194 -3.97 9.78 -11.51
CA LYS A 194 -3.94 11.19 -11.10
C LYS A 194 -2.53 11.72 -10.86
N LEU A 195 -1.59 10.86 -10.44
CA LEU A 195 -0.27 11.30 -9.96
C LEU A 195 0.54 12.07 -11.02
N PRO A 196 0.60 11.66 -12.30
CA PRO A 196 1.31 12.42 -13.33
C PRO A 196 0.77 13.84 -13.51
N ALA A 197 -0.55 14.04 -13.46
CA ALA A 197 -1.16 15.36 -13.60
C ALA A 197 -0.83 16.27 -12.41
N LEU A 198 -0.83 15.73 -11.19
CA LEU A 198 -0.41 16.46 -9.99
C LEU A 198 1.07 16.87 -10.07
N LYS A 199 1.94 15.96 -10.51
CA LYS A 199 3.37 16.25 -10.72
C LYS A 199 3.58 17.35 -11.77
N ALA A 200 2.91 17.26 -12.91
CA ALA A 200 3.02 18.26 -13.97
C ALA A 200 2.55 19.65 -13.50
N GLU A 201 1.49 19.74 -12.71
CA GLU A 201 1.03 21.03 -12.17
C GLU A 201 2.01 21.59 -11.12
N LEU A 202 2.62 20.75 -10.29
CA LEU A 202 3.69 21.14 -9.36
C LEU A 202 4.92 21.68 -10.10
N GLU A 203 5.35 20.99 -11.15
CA GLU A 203 6.47 21.42 -12.00
C GLU A 203 6.19 22.77 -12.67
N LYS A 204 4.97 22.94 -13.20
CA LYS A 204 4.52 24.21 -13.79
C LYS A 204 4.53 25.36 -12.78
N LEU A 205 4.03 25.14 -11.57
CA LEU A 205 4.05 26.15 -10.50
C LEU A 205 5.47 26.47 -10.05
N ALA A 206 6.34 25.46 -9.93
CA ALA A 206 7.75 25.62 -9.61
C ALA A 206 8.51 26.43 -10.67
N ALA A 207 8.15 26.29 -11.94
CA ALA A 207 8.74 27.04 -13.05
C ALA A 207 8.29 28.51 -13.12
N ALA A 208 7.12 28.84 -12.54
CA ALA A 208 6.57 30.19 -12.56
C ALA A 208 7.35 31.19 -11.67
N GLY A 209 8.14 30.69 -10.70
CA GLY A 209 9.05 31.50 -9.91
C GLY A 209 9.58 30.76 -8.66
N PRO A 210 10.81 31.05 -8.20
CA PRO A 210 11.39 30.38 -7.03
C PRO A 210 10.62 30.65 -5.73
N ASP A 211 9.94 31.79 -5.64
CA ASP A 211 9.20 32.23 -4.44
C ASP A 211 8.03 31.31 -4.08
N VAL A 212 7.52 30.54 -5.05
CA VAL A 212 6.43 29.58 -4.84
C VAL A 212 6.84 28.47 -3.88
N LYS A 213 8.15 28.16 -3.80
CA LYS A 213 8.69 27.08 -2.96
C LYS A 213 9.06 27.52 -1.53
N ILE A 214 9.19 28.82 -1.27
CA ILE A 214 9.73 29.35 0.01
C ILE A 214 8.92 28.91 1.24
N GLY A 215 7.61 28.68 1.07
CA GLY A 215 6.71 28.25 2.15
C GLY A 215 6.52 26.75 2.32
N ALA A 216 7.14 25.91 1.47
CA ALA A 216 6.95 24.46 1.51
C ALA A 216 7.93 23.80 2.50
N PRO A 217 7.46 23.09 3.53
CA PRO A 217 8.34 22.32 4.39
C PRO A 217 9.13 21.27 3.60
N ALA A 218 10.43 21.14 3.90
CA ALA A 218 11.28 20.15 3.23
C ALA A 218 10.78 18.71 3.41
N ALA A 219 10.23 18.38 4.58
CA ALA A 219 9.60 17.08 4.85
C ALA A 219 8.43 16.81 3.91
N LEU A 220 7.58 17.81 3.65
CA LEU A 220 6.43 17.67 2.75
C LEU A 220 6.86 17.48 1.29
N VAL A 221 7.89 18.22 0.85
CA VAL A 221 8.49 18.02 -0.48
C VAL A 221 9.01 16.59 -0.61
N SER A 222 9.80 16.14 0.36
CA SER A 222 10.39 14.81 0.37
C SER A 222 9.32 13.71 0.42
N ALA A 223 8.30 13.84 1.27
CA ALA A 223 7.20 12.89 1.37
C ALA A 223 6.45 12.74 0.05
N ALA A 224 6.18 13.86 -0.64
CA ALA A 224 5.53 13.85 -1.95
C ALA A 224 6.40 13.20 -3.04
N GLU A 225 7.69 13.52 -3.08
CA GLU A 225 8.63 12.96 -4.06
C GLU A 225 8.84 11.46 -3.88
N VAL A 226 9.12 11.01 -2.65
CA VAL A 226 9.35 9.60 -2.32
C VAL A 226 8.09 8.79 -2.56
N SER A 227 6.94 9.23 -2.02
CA SER A 227 5.68 8.49 -2.19
C SER A 227 5.29 8.38 -3.66
N ALA A 228 5.46 9.46 -4.44
CA ALA A 228 5.15 9.42 -5.87
C ALA A 228 6.12 8.55 -6.67
N ALA A 229 7.41 8.53 -6.32
CA ALA A 229 8.39 7.62 -6.92
C ALA A 229 8.05 6.17 -6.64
N ASP A 230 7.70 5.84 -5.40
CA ASP A 230 7.29 4.49 -4.99
C ASP A 230 5.99 4.05 -5.67
N ALA A 231 4.99 4.93 -5.72
CA ALA A 231 3.71 4.65 -6.38
C ALA A 231 3.87 4.40 -7.90
N LEU A 232 4.82 5.07 -8.54
CA LEU A 232 5.09 4.99 -9.98
C LEU A 232 6.24 4.03 -10.34
N ARG A 233 6.82 3.32 -9.37
CA ARG A 233 8.00 2.47 -9.56
C ARG A 233 7.83 1.34 -10.58
N SER A 234 6.60 0.92 -10.86
CA SER A 234 6.30 -0.20 -11.76
C SER A 234 5.24 0.18 -12.80
N PRO A 235 5.64 0.84 -13.92
CA PRO A 235 4.72 1.22 -14.99
C PRO A 235 3.91 0.05 -15.55
N ASP A 236 4.50 -1.15 -15.61
CA ASP A 236 3.79 -2.34 -16.05
C ASP A 236 2.68 -2.80 -15.10
N ALA A 237 2.86 -2.63 -13.78
CA ALA A 237 1.79 -2.94 -12.81
C ALA A 237 0.60 -1.99 -12.98
N VAL A 238 0.90 -0.71 -13.17
CA VAL A 238 -0.09 0.34 -13.45
C VAL A 238 -0.86 0.03 -14.73
N ARG A 239 -0.13 -0.27 -15.81
CA ARG A 239 -0.71 -0.62 -17.10
C ARG A 239 -1.61 -1.85 -16.99
N ARG A 240 -1.16 -2.94 -16.36
CA ARG A 240 -1.97 -4.16 -16.17
C ARG A 240 -3.25 -3.88 -15.39
N ALA A 241 -3.19 -3.09 -14.32
CA ALA A 241 -4.38 -2.74 -13.54
C ALA A 241 -5.39 -1.90 -14.36
N ALA A 242 -4.90 -0.96 -15.16
CA ALA A 242 -5.73 -0.16 -16.06
C ALA A 242 -6.35 -1.00 -17.19
N GLU A 243 -5.55 -1.84 -17.86
CA GLU A 243 -6.02 -2.77 -18.90
C GLU A 243 -7.06 -3.75 -18.35
N PHE A 244 -6.83 -4.29 -17.15
CA PHE A 244 -7.80 -5.14 -16.46
C PHE A 244 -9.10 -4.40 -16.18
N THR A 245 -9.03 -3.19 -15.59
CA THR A 245 -10.20 -2.36 -15.24
C THR A 245 -11.02 -2.02 -16.50
N ALA A 246 -10.34 -1.66 -17.58
CA ALA A 246 -11.00 -1.42 -18.87
C ALA A 246 -11.68 -2.69 -19.40
N ARG A 247 -11.01 -3.84 -19.33
CA ARG A 247 -11.54 -5.11 -19.84
C ARG A 247 -12.74 -5.62 -19.04
N ILE A 248 -12.73 -5.55 -17.71
CA ILE A 248 -13.92 -5.93 -16.91
C ILE A 248 -15.12 -4.98 -17.15
N GLY A 249 -14.86 -3.75 -17.60
CA GLY A 249 -15.90 -2.80 -17.98
C GLY A 249 -16.50 -3.05 -19.36
N SER A 250 -15.71 -3.57 -20.32
CA SER A 250 -16.12 -3.75 -21.71
C SER A 250 -16.48 -5.19 -22.09
N ASP A 251 -15.96 -6.20 -21.38
CA ASP A 251 -16.16 -7.62 -21.65
C ASP A 251 -16.84 -8.31 -20.44
N PRO A 252 -18.17 -8.52 -20.48
CA PRO A 252 -18.90 -9.21 -19.42
C PRO A 252 -18.45 -10.66 -19.21
N ALA A 253 -17.99 -11.35 -20.25
CA ALA A 253 -17.54 -12.74 -20.14
C ALA A 253 -16.20 -12.79 -19.39
N PHE A 254 -15.26 -11.90 -19.71
CA PHE A 254 -14.02 -11.73 -18.95
C PHE A 254 -14.29 -11.35 -17.51
N ARG A 255 -15.18 -10.37 -17.25
CA ARG A 255 -15.56 -9.98 -15.88
C ARG A 255 -16.08 -11.18 -15.10
N LYS A 256 -16.98 -11.97 -15.70
CA LYS A 256 -17.54 -13.15 -15.03
C LYS A 256 -16.48 -14.23 -14.77
N ALA A 257 -15.56 -14.44 -15.71
CA ALA A 257 -14.45 -15.37 -15.53
C ALA A 257 -13.52 -14.94 -14.39
N ALA A 258 -13.17 -13.65 -14.29
CA ALA A 258 -12.37 -13.12 -13.20
C ALA A 258 -13.09 -13.29 -11.85
N GLU A 259 -14.40 -13.00 -11.78
CA GLU A 259 -15.22 -13.19 -10.57
C GLU A 259 -15.21 -14.65 -10.11
N MET A 260 -15.47 -15.59 -11.03
CA MET A 260 -15.44 -17.01 -10.74
C MET A 260 -14.05 -17.48 -10.31
N THR A 261 -12.98 -16.96 -10.92
CA THR A 261 -11.60 -17.30 -10.53
C THR A 261 -11.32 -16.89 -9.09
N VAL A 262 -11.70 -15.67 -8.68
CA VAL A 262 -11.52 -15.20 -7.30
C VAL A 262 -12.35 -16.01 -6.31
N ARG A 263 -13.58 -16.41 -6.67
CA ARG A 263 -14.39 -17.33 -5.85
C ARG A 263 -13.72 -18.70 -5.71
N GLY A 264 -13.21 -19.24 -6.81
CA GLY A 264 -12.44 -20.47 -6.81
C GLY A 264 -11.26 -20.41 -5.85
N ASN A 265 -10.51 -19.30 -5.85
CA ASN A 265 -9.39 -19.09 -4.92
C ASN A 265 -9.83 -19.09 -3.46
N ALA A 266 -10.96 -18.44 -3.15
CA ALA A 266 -11.51 -18.44 -1.79
C ALA A 266 -11.88 -19.86 -1.30
N HIS A 267 -12.36 -20.73 -2.20
CA HIS A 267 -12.61 -22.14 -1.89
C HIS A 267 -11.31 -22.96 -1.80
N LEU A 268 -10.33 -22.70 -2.67
CA LEU A 268 -9.04 -23.36 -2.65
C LEU A 268 -8.29 -23.12 -1.33
N VAL A 269 -8.30 -21.89 -0.82
CA VAL A 269 -7.71 -21.55 0.50
C VAL A 269 -8.34 -22.36 1.64
N LYS A 270 -9.63 -22.71 1.53
CA LYS A 270 -10.36 -23.55 2.50
C LYS A 270 -10.19 -25.05 2.23
N LYS A 271 -9.42 -25.44 1.22
CA LYS A 271 -9.24 -26.82 0.75
C LYS A 271 -10.55 -27.46 0.26
N GLU A 272 -11.49 -26.66 -0.22
CA GLU A 272 -12.75 -27.11 -0.82
C GLU A 272 -12.54 -27.37 -2.32
N TYR A 273 -11.72 -28.38 -2.64
CA TYR A 273 -11.18 -28.59 -3.99
C TYR A 273 -12.24 -28.80 -5.07
N SER A 274 -13.32 -29.53 -4.77
CA SER A 274 -14.40 -29.76 -5.73
C SER A 274 -15.13 -28.46 -6.11
N GLN A 275 -15.41 -27.61 -5.13
CA GLN A 275 -16.01 -26.30 -5.34
C GLN A 275 -15.05 -25.38 -6.09
N ALA A 276 -13.77 -25.33 -5.69
CA ALA A 276 -12.74 -24.55 -6.38
C ALA A 276 -12.65 -24.92 -7.87
N ARG A 277 -12.56 -26.23 -8.18
CA ARG A 277 -12.54 -26.74 -9.57
C ARG A 277 -13.80 -26.35 -10.35
N ALA A 278 -14.98 -26.42 -9.74
CA ALA A 278 -16.22 -26.01 -10.41
C ALA A 278 -16.20 -24.53 -10.80
N TYR A 279 -15.71 -23.66 -9.93
CA TYR A 279 -15.53 -22.24 -10.23
C TYR A 279 -14.49 -21.99 -11.32
N TYR A 280 -13.32 -22.64 -11.26
CA TYR A 280 -12.31 -22.48 -12.32
C TYR A 280 -12.80 -23.00 -13.67
N GLN A 281 -13.53 -24.12 -13.69
CA GLN A 281 -14.15 -24.62 -14.91
C GLN A 281 -15.19 -23.63 -15.46
N GLY A 282 -16.03 -23.08 -14.58
CA GLY A 282 -16.96 -22.01 -14.95
C GLY A 282 -16.25 -20.80 -15.54
N ALA A 283 -15.14 -20.37 -14.93
CA ALA A 283 -14.33 -19.27 -15.43
C ALA A 283 -13.80 -19.55 -16.84
N LEU A 284 -13.27 -20.75 -17.08
CA LEU A 284 -12.75 -21.16 -18.38
C LEU A 284 -13.84 -21.38 -19.44
N ASN A 285 -15.07 -21.70 -19.03
CA ASN A 285 -16.21 -21.77 -19.95
C ASN A 285 -16.62 -20.37 -20.43
N HIS A 286 -16.52 -19.36 -19.56
CA HIS A 286 -16.80 -17.96 -19.92
C HIS A 286 -15.65 -17.34 -20.71
N TYR A 287 -14.40 -17.58 -20.30
CA TYR A 287 -13.22 -17.01 -20.93
C TYR A 287 -12.09 -18.05 -20.98
N PRO A 288 -12.00 -18.85 -22.06
CA PRO A 288 -11.05 -19.97 -22.15
C PRO A 288 -9.59 -19.55 -22.01
N GLY A 289 -9.24 -18.33 -22.42
CA GLY A 289 -7.88 -17.79 -22.38
C GLY A 289 -7.40 -17.32 -21.00
N LEU A 290 -8.19 -17.45 -19.93
CA LEU A 290 -7.84 -16.93 -18.62
C LEU A 290 -6.81 -17.84 -17.93
N LEU A 291 -5.52 -17.54 -18.14
CA LEU A 291 -4.41 -18.36 -17.62
C LEU A 291 -4.41 -18.48 -16.11
N ASP A 292 -4.85 -17.44 -15.39
CA ASP A 292 -4.99 -17.45 -13.94
C ASP A 292 -5.92 -18.59 -13.46
N ALA A 293 -7.08 -18.76 -14.11
CA ALA A 293 -8.00 -19.85 -13.78
C ALA A 293 -7.41 -21.23 -14.12
N ARG A 294 -6.72 -21.36 -15.27
CA ARG A 294 -6.05 -22.61 -15.66
C ARG A 294 -4.98 -23.02 -14.66
N ARG A 295 -4.17 -22.05 -14.23
CA ARG A 295 -3.14 -22.26 -13.22
C ARG A 295 -3.75 -22.74 -11.91
N GLN A 296 -4.79 -22.07 -11.43
CA GLN A 296 -5.40 -22.41 -10.15
C GLN A 296 -6.15 -23.75 -10.20
N MET A 297 -6.63 -24.16 -11.37
CA MET A 297 -7.14 -25.52 -11.57
C MET A 297 -6.04 -26.58 -11.40
N ALA A 298 -4.84 -26.35 -11.97
CA ALA A 298 -3.70 -27.24 -11.78
C ALA A 298 -3.25 -27.28 -10.30
N GLU A 299 -3.23 -26.12 -9.62
CA GLU A 299 -2.92 -26.04 -8.18
C GLU A 299 -3.94 -26.84 -7.34
N ALA A 300 -5.24 -26.73 -7.65
CA ALA A 300 -6.27 -27.49 -6.95
C ALA A 300 -6.10 -29.01 -7.14
N ASP A 301 -5.82 -29.45 -8.37
CA ASP A 301 -5.54 -30.86 -8.67
C ASP A 301 -4.26 -31.35 -7.94
N PHE A 302 -3.20 -30.53 -7.91
CA PHE A 302 -1.97 -30.84 -7.17
C PHE A 302 -2.22 -30.99 -5.68
N GLN A 303 -2.84 -30.00 -5.04
CA GLN A 303 -3.06 -30.01 -3.59
C GLN A 303 -3.95 -31.18 -3.17
N GLU A 304 -5.02 -31.47 -3.92
CA GLU A 304 -5.91 -32.61 -3.65
C GLU A 304 -5.17 -33.94 -3.85
N GLY A 305 -4.43 -34.09 -4.96
CA GLY A 305 -3.65 -35.30 -5.25
C GLY A 305 -2.55 -35.57 -4.21
N ALA A 306 -1.79 -34.53 -3.83
CA ALA A 306 -0.75 -34.63 -2.82
C ALA A 306 -1.34 -34.91 -1.42
N ALA A 307 -2.47 -34.29 -1.05
CA ALA A 307 -3.14 -34.57 0.21
C ALA A 307 -3.67 -36.01 0.29
N LEU A 308 -4.29 -36.51 -0.79
CA LEU A 308 -4.76 -37.90 -0.86
C LEU A 308 -3.60 -38.88 -0.73
N ALA A 309 -2.48 -38.62 -1.41
CA ALA A 309 -1.28 -39.43 -1.30
C ALA A 309 -0.71 -39.45 0.13
N ALA A 310 -0.57 -38.27 0.75
CA ALA A 310 -0.03 -38.14 2.10
C ALA A 310 -0.92 -38.82 3.16
N ALA A 311 -2.25 -38.82 2.96
CA ALA A 311 -3.20 -39.46 3.85
C ALA A 311 -3.33 -40.99 3.64
N GLY A 312 -2.58 -41.58 2.71
CA GLY A 312 -2.70 -43.00 2.37
C GLY A 312 -4.01 -43.35 1.65
N GLY A 313 -4.62 -42.38 0.97
CA GLY A 313 -5.85 -42.56 0.19
C GLY A 313 -5.65 -43.38 -1.09
N ASP A 314 -6.64 -43.38 -1.98
CA ASP A 314 -6.54 -44.10 -3.25
C ASP A 314 -5.40 -43.53 -4.12
N ARG A 315 -4.31 -44.30 -4.18
CA ARG A 315 -3.11 -43.99 -4.96
C ARG A 315 -3.42 -43.72 -6.43
N LYS A 316 -4.39 -44.44 -7.02
CA LYS A 316 -4.74 -44.27 -8.44
C LYS A 316 -5.38 -42.90 -8.65
N THR A 317 -6.34 -42.52 -7.81
CA THR A 317 -6.96 -41.19 -7.84
C THR A 317 -5.93 -40.08 -7.58
N ALA A 318 -5.05 -40.25 -6.59
CA ALA A 318 -3.97 -39.29 -6.31
C ALA A 318 -3.06 -39.09 -7.53
N ALA A 319 -2.59 -40.17 -8.16
CA ALA A 319 -1.76 -40.10 -9.36
C ALA A 319 -2.49 -39.44 -10.55
N GLN A 320 -3.78 -39.74 -10.75
CA GLN A 320 -4.58 -39.13 -11.81
C GLN A 320 -4.67 -37.60 -11.66
N LEU A 321 -4.88 -37.12 -10.44
CA LEU A 321 -4.91 -35.68 -10.15
C LEU A 321 -3.53 -35.04 -10.39
N LEU A 322 -2.45 -35.67 -9.92
CA LEU A 322 -1.09 -35.16 -10.12
C LEU A 322 -0.66 -35.14 -11.60
N TYR A 323 -1.04 -36.14 -12.41
CA TYR A 323 -0.80 -36.11 -13.85
C TYR A 323 -1.59 -34.99 -14.55
N LYS A 324 -2.82 -34.72 -14.09
CA LYS A 324 -3.64 -33.62 -14.59
C LYS A 324 -3.02 -32.26 -14.24
N ALA A 325 -2.55 -32.10 -13.00
CA ALA A 325 -1.85 -30.91 -12.54
C ALA A 325 -0.57 -30.66 -13.34
N TYR A 326 0.28 -31.68 -13.52
CA TYR A 326 1.50 -31.61 -14.32
C TYR A 326 1.24 -31.15 -15.77
N GLY A 327 0.24 -31.76 -16.43
CA GLY A 327 -0.17 -31.36 -17.78
C GLY A 327 -0.72 -29.93 -17.83
N GLY A 328 -1.53 -29.56 -16.83
CA GLY A 328 -2.08 -28.22 -16.68
C GLY A 328 -1.02 -27.14 -16.49
N ALA A 329 -0.06 -27.35 -15.59
CA ALA A 329 1.05 -26.45 -15.34
C ALA A 329 1.90 -26.26 -16.61
N GLY A 330 2.21 -27.35 -17.34
CA GLY A 330 2.91 -27.27 -18.62
C GLY A 330 2.17 -26.45 -19.68
N ALA A 331 0.86 -26.62 -19.80
CA ALA A 331 0.03 -25.84 -20.72
C ALA A 331 -0.02 -24.35 -20.35
N VAL A 332 -0.08 -24.03 -19.05
CA VAL A 332 -0.03 -22.65 -18.55
C VAL A 332 1.31 -22.01 -18.86
N ILE A 333 2.44 -22.69 -18.61
CA ILE A 333 3.78 -22.18 -18.93
C ILE A 333 3.88 -21.85 -20.43
N ALA A 334 3.47 -22.78 -21.30
CA ALA A 334 3.56 -22.60 -22.74
C ALA A 334 2.72 -21.41 -23.25
N ALA A 335 1.56 -21.15 -22.65
CA ALA A 335 0.70 -20.02 -23.01
C ALA A 335 1.19 -18.70 -22.39
N ALA A 336 1.62 -18.71 -21.13
CA ALA A 336 2.03 -17.52 -20.40
C ALA A 336 3.30 -16.86 -20.98
N LEU A 337 4.17 -17.64 -21.63
CA LEU A 337 5.32 -17.11 -22.38
C LEU A 337 4.92 -16.26 -23.61
N LYS A 338 3.67 -16.37 -24.09
CA LYS A 338 3.16 -15.60 -25.23
C LYS A 338 2.26 -14.45 -24.78
N ASP A 339 1.30 -14.75 -23.91
CA ASP A 339 0.15 -13.86 -23.68
C ASP A 339 0.17 -13.19 -22.30
N GLY A 340 1.01 -13.65 -21.37
CA GLY A 340 1.07 -13.16 -19.99
C GLY A 340 -0.17 -13.50 -19.13
N ASN A 341 -0.12 -13.22 -17.83
CA ASN A 341 -1.28 -13.35 -16.95
C ASN A 341 -2.20 -12.13 -17.03
N ALA A 342 -3.51 -12.35 -16.84
CA ALA A 342 -4.52 -11.30 -17.06
C ALA A 342 -4.94 -10.60 -15.76
N LEU A 343 -4.80 -11.25 -14.60
CA LEU A 343 -5.14 -10.64 -13.32
C LEU A 343 -4.02 -9.68 -12.82
N PRO A 344 -4.38 -8.50 -12.28
CA PRO A 344 -3.43 -7.52 -11.75
C PRO A 344 -2.73 -8.00 -10.47
N PHE A 345 -1.74 -7.21 -10.02
CA PHE A 345 -0.98 -7.37 -8.77
C PHE A 345 -0.07 -8.60 -8.67
N ILE A 346 -0.15 -9.53 -9.62
CA ILE A 346 0.87 -10.58 -9.82
C ILE A 346 1.75 -10.15 -10.98
N LYS A 347 3.06 -10.00 -10.72
CA LYS A 347 4.07 -9.77 -11.77
C LYS A 347 4.19 -11.03 -12.64
N GLN A 348 4.50 -10.85 -13.92
CA GLN A 348 4.61 -11.94 -14.87
C GLN A 348 5.68 -12.96 -14.44
N GLU A 349 6.83 -12.48 -13.94
CA GLU A 349 7.93 -13.31 -13.46
C GLU A 349 7.50 -14.11 -12.23
N LYS A 350 6.79 -13.46 -11.30
CA LYS A 350 6.23 -14.13 -10.12
C LYS A 350 5.19 -15.19 -10.53
N PHE A 351 4.30 -14.86 -11.46
CA PHE A 351 3.29 -15.79 -11.98
C PHE A 351 3.96 -17.03 -12.58
N LEU A 352 4.90 -16.84 -13.52
CA LEU A 352 5.62 -17.93 -14.17
C LEU A 352 6.45 -18.73 -13.17
N GLY A 353 7.20 -18.07 -12.30
CA GLY A 353 8.03 -18.73 -11.28
C GLY A 353 7.22 -19.63 -10.36
N GLU A 354 6.01 -19.19 -9.95
CA GLU A 354 5.10 -20.03 -9.17
C GLU A 354 4.52 -21.21 -9.98
N VAL A 355 4.27 -21.08 -11.29
CA VAL A 355 3.82 -22.20 -12.13
C VAL A 355 4.95 -23.22 -12.37
N TYR A 356 6.18 -22.75 -12.56
CA TYR A 356 7.36 -23.62 -12.62
C TYR A 356 7.59 -24.36 -11.29
N ALA A 357 7.43 -23.67 -10.15
CA ALA A 357 7.50 -24.29 -8.84
C ALA A 357 6.42 -25.37 -8.65
N LEU A 358 5.18 -25.10 -9.09
CA LEU A 358 4.10 -26.08 -9.11
C LEU A 358 4.46 -27.30 -9.97
N LYS A 359 4.98 -27.11 -11.18
CA LYS A 359 5.43 -28.21 -12.06
C LYS A 359 6.51 -29.06 -11.39
N ALA A 360 7.48 -28.44 -10.72
CA ALA A 360 8.52 -29.16 -9.98
C ALA A 360 7.92 -29.93 -8.78
N ALA A 361 7.01 -29.31 -8.02
CA ALA A 361 6.31 -29.96 -6.91
C ALA A 361 5.48 -31.17 -7.37
N ASP A 362 4.76 -31.04 -8.49
CA ASP A 362 3.99 -32.12 -9.12
C ASP A 362 4.88 -33.31 -9.48
N LEU A 363 6.04 -33.06 -10.09
CA LEU A 363 6.97 -34.12 -10.48
C LEU A 363 7.54 -34.85 -9.26
N ALA A 364 7.90 -34.12 -8.20
CA ALA A 364 8.34 -34.71 -6.94
C ALA A 364 7.22 -35.53 -6.27
N ALA A 365 5.98 -35.01 -6.27
CA ALA A 365 4.81 -35.72 -5.74
C ALA A 365 4.51 -36.99 -6.56
N LEU A 366 4.56 -36.94 -7.89
CA LEU A 366 4.42 -38.12 -8.76
C LEU A 366 5.49 -39.16 -8.47
N ARG A 367 6.75 -38.74 -8.24
CA ARG A 367 7.83 -39.65 -7.85
C ARG A 367 7.54 -40.35 -6.53
N ALA A 368 7.09 -39.61 -5.53
CA ALA A 368 6.70 -40.18 -4.23
C ALA A 368 5.50 -41.14 -4.35
N VAL A 369 4.49 -40.78 -5.15
CA VAL A 369 3.26 -41.57 -5.32
C VAL A 369 3.50 -42.81 -6.17
N GLU A 370 4.19 -42.72 -7.31
CA GLU A 370 4.36 -43.84 -8.24
C GLU A 370 5.58 -44.72 -7.92
N GLY A 371 6.59 -44.18 -7.24
CA GLY A 371 7.80 -44.93 -6.87
C GLY A 371 8.39 -45.67 -8.08
N ALA A 372 8.57 -46.99 -7.96
CA ALA A 372 9.10 -47.85 -9.03
C ALA A 372 8.19 -47.95 -10.28
N ARG A 373 6.92 -47.56 -10.20
CA ARG A 373 5.98 -47.59 -11.35
C ARG A 373 6.13 -46.37 -12.25
N LEU A 374 6.80 -45.32 -11.78
CA LEU A 374 7.02 -44.12 -12.56
C LEU A 374 7.88 -44.45 -13.78
N ARG A 375 7.34 -44.22 -14.98
CA ARG A 375 8.06 -44.43 -16.23
C ARG A 375 8.86 -43.18 -16.60
N HIS A 376 9.93 -43.37 -17.37
CA HIS A 376 10.77 -42.27 -17.87
C HIS A 376 11.42 -41.42 -16.77
N THR A 377 11.78 -42.02 -15.63
CA THR A 377 12.29 -41.33 -14.44
C THR A 377 13.43 -40.35 -14.72
N ALA A 378 14.43 -40.74 -15.52
CA ALA A 378 15.55 -39.85 -15.87
C ALA A 378 15.12 -38.60 -16.63
N ARG A 379 14.11 -38.71 -17.51
CA ARG A 379 13.54 -37.56 -18.21
C ARG A 379 12.77 -36.66 -17.23
N LEU A 380 11.96 -37.26 -16.36
CA LEU A 380 11.16 -36.51 -15.39
C LEU A 380 12.03 -35.79 -14.35
N GLU A 381 13.15 -36.40 -13.95
CA GLU A 381 14.16 -35.76 -13.10
C GLU A 381 14.80 -34.55 -13.79
N ALA A 382 15.16 -34.67 -15.07
CA ALA A 382 15.68 -33.54 -15.84
C ALA A 382 14.64 -32.42 -15.98
N GLU A 383 13.37 -32.76 -16.22
CA GLU A 383 12.26 -31.79 -16.25
C GLU A 383 12.01 -31.14 -14.89
N PHE A 384 12.12 -31.90 -13.79
CA PHE A 384 12.01 -31.41 -12.42
C PHE A 384 13.08 -30.35 -12.15
N LYS A 385 14.34 -30.68 -12.42
CA LYS A 385 15.46 -29.78 -12.20
C LYS A 385 15.32 -28.51 -13.05
N ALA A 386 15.00 -28.64 -14.33
CA ALA A 386 14.81 -27.49 -15.21
C ALA A 386 13.67 -26.58 -14.74
N ALA A 387 12.56 -27.15 -14.26
CA ALA A 387 11.46 -26.37 -13.70
C ALA A 387 11.86 -25.67 -12.39
N LEU A 388 12.58 -26.36 -11.50
CA LEU A 388 13.04 -25.79 -10.24
C LEU A 388 14.04 -24.64 -10.45
N ASP A 389 15.02 -24.82 -11.35
CA ASP A 389 16.01 -23.81 -11.69
C ASP A 389 15.32 -22.54 -12.23
N GLU A 390 14.35 -22.69 -13.14
CA GLU A 390 13.62 -21.55 -13.69
C GLU A 390 12.68 -20.90 -12.65
N ALA A 391 12.08 -21.68 -11.74
CA ALA A 391 11.28 -21.16 -10.64
C ALA A 391 12.10 -20.25 -9.70
N VAL A 392 13.30 -20.70 -9.30
CA VAL A 392 14.21 -19.95 -8.42
C VAL A 392 14.74 -18.69 -9.12
N LYS A 393 15.03 -18.77 -10.42
CA LYS A 393 15.47 -17.63 -11.22
C LYS A 393 14.39 -16.55 -11.33
N LEU A 394 13.14 -16.93 -11.60
CA LEU A 394 12.03 -15.99 -11.84
C LEU A 394 11.40 -15.45 -10.54
N ASN A 395 11.37 -16.27 -9.48
CA ASN A 395 10.79 -15.91 -8.19
C ASN A 395 11.68 -16.40 -7.03
N PRO A 396 12.84 -15.77 -6.79
CA PRO A 396 13.81 -16.22 -5.78
C PRO A 396 13.26 -16.20 -4.35
N GLU A 397 12.25 -15.37 -4.07
CA GLU A 397 11.57 -15.30 -2.78
C GLU A 397 10.44 -16.34 -2.64
N GLY A 398 10.15 -17.09 -3.70
CA GLY A 398 9.09 -18.10 -3.73
C GLY A 398 9.35 -19.24 -2.75
N ARG A 399 8.52 -19.32 -1.70
CA ARG A 399 8.63 -20.31 -0.64
C ARG A 399 8.69 -21.75 -1.16
N LEU A 400 7.78 -22.14 -2.07
CA LEU A 400 7.71 -23.50 -2.61
C LEU A 400 9.01 -23.89 -3.35
N ALA A 401 9.51 -23.02 -4.23
CA ALA A 401 10.74 -23.28 -4.97
C ALA A 401 11.95 -23.40 -4.02
N ARG A 402 12.03 -22.55 -3.00
CA ARG A 402 13.10 -22.61 -1.99
C ARG A 402 13.06 -23.90 -1.17
N GLU A 403 11.87 -24.30 -0.71
CA GLU A 403 11.69 -25.55 0.05
C GLU A 403 12.03 -26.78 -0.82
N LEU A 404 11.64 -26.77 -2.11
CA LEU A 404 12.01 -27.82 -3.06
C LEU A 404 13.51 -27.88 -3.32
N LEU A 405 14.16 -26.72 -3.49
CA LEU A 405 15.61 -26.63 -3.69
C LEU A 405 16.39 -27.15 -2.48
N GLU A 406 15.97 -26.76 -1.27
CA GLU A 406 16.58 -27.25 -0.03
C GLU A 406 16.49 -28.77 0.06
N ARG A 407 15.31 -29.36 -0.19
CA ARG A 407 15.12 -30.82 -0.18
C ARG A 407 15.94 -31.50 -1.28
N TYR A 408 15.86 -31.01 -2.51
CA TYR A 408 16.59 -31.57 -3.65
C TYR A 408 18.10 -31.60 -3.40
N SER A 409 18.66 -30.54 -2.80
CA SER A 409 20.09 -30.50 -2.45
C SER A 409 20.52 -31.55 -1.42
N ARG A 410 19.60 -32.05 -0.59
CA ARG A 410 19.87 -33.05 0.45
C ARG A 410 19.58 -34.47 -0.01
N GLU A 411 18.49 -34.64 -0.74
CA GLU A 411 17.87 -35.95 -1.00
C GLU A 411 17.98 -36.37 -2.48
N GLY A 412 18.28 -35.46 -3.40
CA GLY A 412 18.11 -35.69 -4.83
C GLY A 412 16.63 -35.64 -5.24
N PHE A 413 16.30 -36.24 -6.39
CA PHE A 413 14.94 -36.27 -6.95
C PHE A 413 14.03 -37.34 -6.35
#